data_AF-A0A9D6LPJ8-F1
#
_entry.id   AF-A0A9D6LPJ8-F1
#
_cell.length_a   1.000
_cell.length_b   1.000
_cell.length_c   1.000
_cell.angle_alpha   90.00
_cell.angle_beta   90.00
_cell.angle_gamma   90.00
#
_symmetry.space_group_name_H-M   'P 1'
#
loop_
_entity.id
_entity.type
_entity.pdbx_description
1 polymer ?
#
loop_
_entity_poly.entity_id
_entity_poly.type
_entity_poly.pdbx_seq_one_letter_code
_entity_poly.pdbx_strand_id
1 'polypeptide(L)'
;MFILRFLVKVAINAGALWFSAYLLSGFHILSHTFSAGLNILLYYQTLVVAGFVLAVLNTILRPVLKIISFPLVIISFGLFNIIINAIILWVLAWLIPEISIDGLTAWVGSTLIVGIINTVL
;
A
#
# COMPACT_ATOMS: atom_id res chain seq x y z
N MET A 1 -8.70 14.48 18.78
CA MET A 1 -8.03 13.15 18.76
C MET A 1 -8.30 12.32 17.50
N PHE A 2 -9.48 12.40 16.86
CA PHE A 2 -9.79 11.63 15.63
C PHE A 2 -8.91 12.02 14.42
N ILE A 3 -8.77 13.32 14.13
CA ILE A 3 -8.03 13.79 12.95
C ILE A 3 -6.54 13.43 12.98
N LEU A 4 -5.90 13.51 14.17
CA LEU A 4 -4.49 13.20 14.34
C LEU A 4 -4.20 11.73 14.05
N ARG A 5 -5.07 10.83 14.50
CA ARG A 5 -4.93 9.39 14.23
C ARG A 5 -5.06 9.10 12.74
N PHE A 6 -5.97 9.77 12.04
CA PHE A 6 -6.13 9.62 10.60
C PHE A 6 -4.89 10.13 9.84
N LEU A 7 -4.38 11.31 10.18
CA LEU A 7 -3.17 11.87 9.56
C LEU A 7 -1.94 10.99 9.79
N VAL A 8 -1.77 10.44 10.99
CA VAL A 8 -0.69 9.49 11.29
C VAL A 8 -0.82 8.23 10.43
N LYS A 9 -2.04 7.71 10.23
CA LYS A 9 -2.27 6.56 9.34
C LYS A 9 -1.88 6.86 7.90
N VAL A 10 -2.25 8.03 7.38
CA VAL A 10 -1.87 8.45 6.03
C VAL A 10 -0.35 8.56 5.92
N ALA A 11 0.31 9.20 6.89
CA ALA A 11 1.77 9.37 6.89
C ALA A 11 2.51 8.03 6.94
N ILE A 12 2.08 7.09 7.79
CA ILE A 12 2.68 5.77 7.89
C ILE A 12 2.45 4.96 6.60
N ASN A 13 1.26 5.00 6.01
CA ASN A 13 0.98 4.32 4.73
C ASN A 13 1.79 4.92 3.57
N ALA A 14 1.93 6.24 3.50
CA ALA A 14 2.80 6.89 2.51
C ALA A 14 4.26 6.49 2.70
N GLY A 15 4.74 6.46 3.94
CA GLY A 15 6.08 5.99 4.30
C GLY A 15 6.32 4.53 3.93
N ALA A 16 5.31 3.67 4.10
CA ALA A 16 5.34 2.27 3.68
C ALA A 16 5.59 2.11 2.18
N LEU A 17 4.85 2.87 1.38
CA LEU A 17 4.95 2.84 -0.08
C LEU A 17 6.29 3.39 -0.55
N TRP A 18 6.75 4.48 0.07
CA TRP A 18 8.07 5.04 -0.21
C TRP A 18 9.19 4.05 0.13
N PHE A 19 9.11 3.42 1.30
CA PHE A 19 10.08 2.41 1.71
C PHE A 19 10.06 1.19 0.79
N SER A 20 8.87 0.76 0.35
CA SER A 20 8.72 -0.32 -0.63
C SER A 20 9.33 0.04 -1.99
N ALA A 21 9.10 1.27 -2.47
CA ALA A 21 9.70 1.80 -3.69
C ALA A 21 11.23 1.89 -3.62
N TYR A 22 11.78 2.19 -2.43
CA TYR A 22 13.22 2.27 -2.23
C TYR A 22 13.88 0.88 -2.12
N LEU A 23 13.25 -0.06 -1.42
CA LEU A 23 13.82 -1.40 -1.19
C LEU A 23 13.65 -2.34 -2.38
N LEU A 24 12.58 -2.19 -3.15
CA LEU A 24 12.18 -3.14 -4.18
C LEU A 24 12.40 -2.53 -5.54
N SER A 25 13.41 -3.03 -6.25
CA SER A 25 13.77 -2.59 -7.60
C SER A 25 12.68 -2.76 -8.65
N GLY A 26 11.61 -3.52 -8.36
CA GLY A 26 10.44 -3.69 -9.23
C GLY A 26 9.20 -2.89 -8.81
N PHE A 27 9.27 -2.08 -7.73
CA PHE A 27 8.19 -1.17 -7.38
C PHE A 27 8.46 0.20 -8.00
N HIS A 28 7.89 0.43 -9.18
CA HIS A 28 8.09 1.65 -9.94
C HIS A 28 6.89 2.59 -9.77
N ILE A 29 7.13 3.77 -9.21
CA ILE A 29 6.18 4.87 -9.31
C ILE A 29 6.46 5.54 -10.66
N LEU A 30 5.83 5.01 -11.72
CA LEU A 30 5.99 5.49 -13.08
C LEU A 30 5.31 6.85 -13.22
N SER A 31 6.11 7.90 -13.17
CA SER A 31 5.75 9.19 -13.76
C SER A 31 5.76 9.02 -15.28
N HIS A 32 4.58 8.86 -15.89
CA HIS A 32 4.46 8.94 -17.34
C HIS A 32 5.09 10.25 -17.84
N THR A 33 6.28 10.13 -18.42
CA THR A 33 6.84 10.96 -19.50
C THR A 33 6.59 12.47 -19.44
N PHE A 34 6.99 13.18 -18.39
CA PHE A 34 6.99 14.65 -18.43
C PHE A 34 8.27 15.29 -17.90
N SER A 35 9.07 15.84 -18.82
CA SER A 35 10.15 16.83 -18.66
C SER A 35 10.81 16.98 -17.28
N ALA A 36 12.12 16.73 -17.22
CA ALA A 36 13.00 16.53 -16.07
C ALA A 36 12.87 17.48 -14.83
N GLY A 37 12.16 18.61 -14.91
CA GLY A 37 11.91 19.53 -13.79
C GLY A 37 10.57 19.34 -13.05
N LEU A 38 9.52 18.80 -13.68
CA LEU A 38 8.18 18.65 -13.07
C LEU A 38 8.00 17.31 -12.31
N ASN A 39 8.87 16.33 -12.58
CA ASN A 39 8.76 14.96 -12.07
C ASN A 39 8.82 14.84 -10.55
N ILE A 40 9.56 15.72 -9.88
CA ILE A 40 9.79 15.61 -8.43
C ILE A 40 8.52 15.96 -7.65
N LEU A 41 7.83 17.04 -8.07
CA LEU A 41 6.57 17.48 -7.46
C LEU A 41 5.46 16.44 -7.68
N LEU A 42 5.39 15.87 -8.89
CA LEU A 42 4.44 14.82 -9.23
C LEU A 42 4.72 13.53 -8.46
N TYR A 43 5.98 13.16 -8.25
CA TYR A 43 6.36 11.99 -7.44
C TYR A 43 5.82 12.11 -6.02
N TYR A 44 6.07 13.23 -5.35
CA TYR A 44 5.55 13.45 -3.99
C TYR A 44 4.03 13.52 -3.96
N GLN A 45 3.39 14.13 -4.97
CA GLN A 45 1.95 14.17 -5.09
C GLN A 45 1.36 12.76 -5.20
N THR A 46 1.89 11.92 -6.09
CA THR A 46 1.46 10.52 -6.25
C THR A 46 1.66 9.74 -4.96
N LEU A 47 2.77 9.93 -4.25
CA LEU A 47 3.05 9.26 -2.99
C LEU A 47 2.03 9.64 -1.89
N VAL A 48 1.68 10.93 -1.80
CA VAL A 48 0.68 11.43 -0.84
C VAL A 48 -0.71 10.91 -1.19
N VAL A 49 -1.10 10.96 -2.48
CA VAL A 49 -2.38 10.41 -2.96
C VAL A 49 -2.43 8.91 -2.69
N ALA A 50 -1.35 8.18 -2.95
CA ALA A 50 -1.28 6.75 -2.70
C ALA A 50 -1.34 6.40 -1.22
N GLY A 51 -0.63 7.12 -0.37
CA GLY A 51 -0.74 6.96 1.08
C GLY A 51 -2.15 7.24 1.60
N PHE A 52 -2.83 8.25 1.03
CA PHE A 52 -4.22 8.56 1.36
C PHE A 52 -5.18 7.45 0.91
N VAL A 53 -5.10 7.02 -0.35
CA VAL A 53 -5.92 5.92 -0.89
C VAL A 53 -5.68 4.66 -0.08
N LEU A 54 -4.43 4.30 0.20
CA LEU A 54 -4.09 3.12 0.98
C LEU A 54 -4.66 3.19 2.41
N ALA A 55 -4.65 4.36 3.05
CA ALA A 55 -5.29 4.55 4.36
C ALA A 55 -6.81 4.37 4.30
N VAL A 56 -7.46 4.84 3.23
CA VAL A 56 -8.89 4.63 2.99
C VAL A 56 -9.21 3.15 2.73
N LEU A 57 -8.43 2.48 1.87
CA LEU A 57 -8.59 1.05 1.59
C LEU A 57 -8.40 0.21 2.87
N ASN A 58 -7.41 0.54 3.70
CA ASN A 58 -7.21 -0.12 4.99
C ASN A 58 -8.35 0.12 5.99
N THR A 59 -9.07 1.24 5.87
CA THR A 59 -10.20 1.56 6.74
C THR A 59 -11.48 0.87 6.28
N ILE A 60 -11.68 0.70 4.97
CA ILE A 60 -12.92 0.18 4.39
C ILE A 60 -12.79 -1.29 3.94
N LEU A 61 -11.82 -1.61 3.09
CA LEU A 61 -11.67 -2.95 2.52
C LEU A 61 -11.19 -3.97 3.54
N ARG A 62 -10.22 -3.58 4.39
CA ARG A 62 -9.64 -4.49 5.37
C ARG A 62 -10.67 -5.15 6.30
N PRO A 63 -11.62 -4.43 6.95
CA PRO A 63 -12.62 -5.08 7.79
C PRO A 63 -13.53 -6.01 6.99
N VAL A 64 -13.93 -5.61 5.78
CA VAL A 64 -14.77 -6.45 4.90
C VAL A 64 -14.05 -7.75 4.53
N LEU A 65 -12.81 -7.66 4.05
CA LEU A 65 -11.99 -8.81 3.69
C LEU A 65 -11.70 -9.68 4.91
N LYS A 66 -11.43 -9.10 6.08
CA LYS A 66 -11.22 -9.87 7.31
C LYS A 66 -12.46 -10.64 7.75
N ILE A 67 -13.67 -10.10 7.58
CA ILE A 67 -14.90 -10.80 7.93
C ILE A 67 -15.09 -12.01 7.01
N ILE A 68 -14.94 -11.82 5.70
CA ILE A 68 -15.10 -12.89 4.70
C ILE A 68 -14.02 -13.96 4.88
N SER A 69 -12.79 -13.53 5.11
CA SER A 69 -11.63 -14.42 5.27
C SER A 69 -11.43 -14.90 6.70
N PHE A 70 -12.26 -14.50 7.67
CA PHE A 70 -12.10 -14.84 9.09
C PHE A 70 -11.88 -16.35 9.33
N PRO A 71 -12.69 -17.27 8.79
CA PRO A 71 -12.47 -18.70 8.99
C PRO A 71 -11.12 -19.17 8.40
N LEU A 72 -10.75 -18.67 7.22
CA LEU A 72 -9.47 -18.99 6.56
C LEU A 72 -8.28 -18.41 7.34
N VAL A 73 -8.42 -17.22 7.91
CA VAL A 73 -7.40 -16.57 8.74
C VAL A 73 -7.13 -17.42 9.98
N ILE A 74 -8.16 -17.98 10.62
CA ILE A 74 -7.98 -18.87 11.77
C ILE A 74 -7.31 -20.18 11.36
N ILE A 75 -7.80 -20.83 10.29
CA ILE A 75 -7.26 -22.11 9.82
C ILE A 75 -5.79 -21.98 9.41
N SER A 76 -5.43 -20.84 8.82
CA SER A 76 -4.06 -20.55 8.38
C SER A 76 -3.17 -19.93 9.45
N PHE A 77 -3.61 -19.86 10.72
CA PHE A 77 -2.86 -19.20 11.82
C PHE A 77 -2.43 -17.76 11.49
N GLY A 78 -3.24 -17.04 10.73
CA GLY A 78 -2.96 -15.66 10.35
C GLY A 78 -2.15 -15.48 9.07
N LEU A 79 -1.67 -16.55 8.41
CA LEU A 79 -0.98 -16.43 7.12
C LEU A 79 -1.87 -15.81 6.03
N PHE A 80 -3.19 -16.05 6.07
CA PHE A 80 -4.12 -15.44 5.11
C PHE A 80 -4.19 -13.90 5.23
N ASN A 81 -3.70 -13.30 6.33
CA ASN A 81 -3.57 -11.84 6.41
C ASN A 81 -2.60 -11.29 5.36
N ILE A 82 -1.58 -12.06 4.95
CA ILE A 82 -0.66 -11.66 3.89
C ILE A 82 -1.44 -11.48 2.58
N ILE A 83 -2.35 -12.40 2.27
CA ILE A 83 -3.21 -12.34 1.09
C ILE A 83 -4.14 -11.12 1.17
N ILE A 84 -4.73 -10.83 2.33
CA ILE A 84 -5.57 -9.63 2.51
C ILE A 84 -4.76 -8.35 2.22
N ASN A 85 -3.55 -8.25 2.76
CA ASN A 85 -2.68 -7.10 2.50
C ASN A 85 -2.28 -7.02 1.02
N ALA A 86 -2.02 -8.16 0.38
CA ALA A 86 -1.69 -8.23 -1.05
C ALA A 86 -2.85 -7.70 -1.90
N ILE A 87 -4.08 -8.11 -1.56
CA ILE A 87 -5.30 -7.66 -2.25
C ILE A 87 -5.46 -6.14 -2.09
N ILE A 88 -5.27 -5.60 -0.88
CA ILE A 88 -5.37 -4.15 -0.64
C ILE A 88 -4.34 -3.39 -1.48
N LEU A 89 -3.11 -3.89 -1.53
CA LEU A 89 -2.01 -3.29 -2.31
C LEU A 89 -2.25 -3.43 -3.81
N TRP A 90 -2.85 -4.54 -4.24
CA TRP A 90 -3.26 -4.76 -5.62
C TRP A 90 -4.37 -3.82 -6.05
N VAL A 91 -5.38 -3.62 -5.19
CA VAL A 91 -6.41 -2.63 -5.43
C VAL A 91 -5.81 -1.22 -5.50
N LEU A 92 -4.85 -0.89 -4.63
CA LEU A 92 -4.13 0.40 -4.71
C LEU A 92 -3.43 0.59 -6.06
N ALA A 93 -2.65 -0.39 -6.51
CA ALA A 93 -1.93 -0.34 -7.79
C ALA A 93 -2.89 -0.27 -8.98
N TRP A 94 -4.07 -0.88 -8.86
CA TRP A 94 -5.12 -0.76 -9.88
C TRP A 94 -5.81 0.62 -9.89
N LEU A 95 -5.98 1.25 -8.73
CA LEU A 95 -6.56 2.60 -8.62
C LEU A 95 -5.60 3.73 -9.02
N ILE A 96 -4.30 3.51 -8.88
CA ILE A 96 -3.26 4.52 -9.12
C ILE A 96 -2.38 4.01 -10.26
N PRO A 97 -2.67 4.40 -11.52
CA PRO A 97 -1.94 3.93 -12.69
C PRO A 97 -0.45 4.34 -12.68
N GLU A 98 -0.09 5.33 -11.86
CA GLU A 98 1.29 5.73 -11.63
C GLU A 98 2.07 4.72 -10.77
N ILE A 99 1.44 3.71 -10.17
CA ILE A 99 2.11 2.65 -9.39
C ILE A 99 2.14 1.36 -10.22
N SER A 100 3.33 0.98 -10.68
CA SER A 100 3.60 -0.34 -11.27
C SER A 100 4.38 -1.21 -10.29
N ILE A 101 3.95 -2.47 -10.16
CA ILE A 101 4.63 -3.47 -9.35
C ILE A 101 5.00 -4.62 -10.28
N ASP A 102 6.25 -4.62 -10.70
CA ASP A 102 6.80 -5.55 -11.66
C ASP A 102 7.64 -6.63 -10.97
N GLY A 103 7.27 -7.89 -11.22
CA GLY A 103 7.97 -9.05 -10.69
C GLY A 103 7.47 -9.56 -9.33
N LEU A 104 7.61 -10.88 -9.14
CA LEU A 104 7.13 -11.58 -7.94
C LEU A 104 7.76 -11.05 -6.66
N THR A 105 9.04 -10.68 -6.70
CA THR A 105 9.78 -10.16 -5.54
C THR A 105 9.25 -8.82 -5.06
N ALA A 106 8.89 -7.92 -5.98
CA ALA A 106 8.29 -6.63 -5.64
C ALA A 106 6.88 -6.82 -5.06
N TRP A 107 6.08 -7.73 -5.63
CA TRP A 107 4.76 -8.08 -5.09
C TRP A 107 4.82 -8.63 -3.68
N VAL A 108 5.64 -9.67 -3.47
CA VAL A 108 5.77 -10.31 -2.17
C VAL A 108 6.38 -9.35 -1.15
N GLY A 109 7.45 -8.63 -1.53
CA GLY A 109 8.11 -7.65 -0.66
C GLY A 109 7.18 -6.53 -0.21
N SER A 110 6.46 -5.90 -1.15
CA SER A 110 5.55 -4.78 -0.85
C SER A 110 4.41 -5.23 0.06
N THR A 111 3.88 -6.43 -0.21
CA THR A 111 2.83 -7.05 0.61
C THR A 111 3.29 -7.27 2.04
N LEU A 112 4.52 -7.77 2.24
CA LEU A 112 5.08 -8.01 3.57
C LEU A 112 5.33 -6.69 4.31
N ILE A 113 5.89 -5.68 3.64
CA ILE A 113 6.12 -4.35 4.21
C ILE A 113 4.81 -3.74 4.70
N VAL A 114 3.80 -3.71 3.82
CA VAL A 114 2.47 -3.19 4.17
C VAL A 114 1.82 -4.02 5.28
N GLY A 115 2.00 -5.34 5.29
CA GLY A 115 1.48 -6.21 6.33
C GLY A 115 2.09 -5.95 7.71
N ILE A 116 3.41 -5.76 7.78
CA ILE A 116 4.11 -5.40 9.02
C ILE A 116 3.60 -4.05 9.52
N ILE A 117 3.52 -3.06 8.65
CA ILE A 117 3.08 -1.71 8.99
C ILE A 117 1.62 -1.67 9.46
N ASN A 118 0.76 -2.46 8.83
CA ASN A 118 -0.64 -2.64 9.22
C ASN A 118 -0.85 -3.35 10.56
N THR A 119 0.22 -3.88 11.17
CA THR A 119 0.21 -4.40 12.53
C THR A 119 0.44 -3.28 13.55
N VAL A 120 1.05 -2.17 13.13
CA VAL A 120 1.32 -0.98 13.96
C VAL A 120 0.15 0.03 13.91
N LEU A 121 -0.69 -0.03 12.86
CA LEU A 121 -1.82 0.88 12.57
C LEU A 121 -3.17 0.53 13.23
#